data_AF-A0A935V0B2-F1
#
_entry.id   AF-A0A935V0B2-F1
#
_cell.length_a   1.000
_cell.length_b   1.000
_cell.length_c   1.000
_cell.angle_alpha   90.00
_cell.angle_beta   90.00
_cell.angle_gamma   90.00
#
_symmetry.space_group_name_H-M   'P 1'
#
loop_
_entity.id
_entity.type
_entity.pdbx_description
1 polymer ?
#
loop_
_entity_poly.entity_id
_entity_poly.type
_entity_poly.pdbx_seq_one_letter_code
_entity_poly.pdbx_strand_id
1 'polypeptide(L)'
;MALTHPHEDHYGGLAELLDRWSGQVGEVWRTVYGPRYAKQLLRFVSAQRAGKPGLLPDESRSNELRDVLSAFEDVWDTGTGKQLIVGRSLFKCAIPDGHPVEVTAWGPADRDNERHNQALVRAVLARSREDTPSVDPNQASGALLVQWGEARVLLAGDLLCGTRPDSGWRAARSLADRPVQVVNVAHHASEEAHDEELWGMMAPQLAIVTPFKGAVGKQPPRPEMIKTLCASSAVVITSPPKWAEEAAQHGLRVVPAAGPSTPPRPSEVKLKNAALAGHATPAPSTSAFGAVAVALDHTGKIRRVVLSSEATRWEADPV
;
A
#
# COMPACT_ATOMS: atom_id res chain seq x y z
N MET A 1 2.96 12.89 1.44
CA MET A 1 3.07 11.78 2.40
C MET A 1 1.68 11.25 2.69
N ALA A 2 1.55 9.96 3.00
CA ALA A 2 0.26 9.38 3.34
C ALA A 2 0.44 8.44 4.53
N LEU A 3 -0.34 8.67 5.58
CA LEU A 3 -0.55 7.70 6.65
C LEU A 3 -1.86 6.97 6.31
N THR A 4 -1.76 5.71 5.88
CA THR A 4 -2.95 4.95 5.45
C THR A 4 -3.72 4.41 6.66
N HIS A 5 -3.04 3.93 7.70
CA HIS A 5 -3.60 3.43 8.95
C HIS A 5 -2.49 3.28 10.04
N PRO A 6 -2.83 3.04 11.33
CA PRO A 6 -1.85 3.15 12.43
C PRO A 6 -1.06 1.86 12.71
N HIS A 7 -0.40 1.30 11.70
CA HIS A 7 0.62 0.26 11.85
C HIS A 7 2.04 0.84 11.68
N GLU A 8 3.03 0.27 12.36
CA GLU A 8 4.42 0.81 12.41
C GLU A 8 5.03 0.98 11.01
N ASP A 9 4.80 0.03 10.11
CA ASP A 9 5.28 0.07 8.73
C ASP A 9 4.58 1.15 7.86
N HIS A 10 3.52 1.77 8.36
CA HIS A 10 2.79 2.86 7.69
C HIS A 10 3.04 4.24 8.30
N TYR A 11 3.63 4.34 9.50
CA TYR A 11 4.02 5.62 10.10
C TYR A 11 5.52 5.77 10.40
N GLY A 12 6.30 4.70 10.34
CA GLY A 12 7.73 4.72 10.62
C GLY A 12 8.49 5.67 9.68
N GLY A 13 9.27 6.58 10.26
CA GLY A 13 9.98 7.65 9.58
C GLY A 13 9.13 8.86 9.20
N LEU A 14 7.79 8.81 9.34
CA LEU A 14 6.95 9.96 8.99
C LEU A 14 7.16 11.14 9.93
N ALA A 15 7.42 10.90 11.23
CA ALA A 15 7.67 11.98 12.18
C ALA A 15 8.92 12.78 11.80
N GLU A 16 10.02 12.10 11.47
CA GLU A 16 11.27 12.72 11.01
C GLU A 16 11.06 13.51 9.71
N LEU A 17 10.27 12.96 8.78
CA LEU A 17 9.91 13.67 7.56
C LEU A 17 9.06 14.93 7.84
N LEU A 18 8.06 14.85 8.72
CA LEU A 18 7.24 16.00 9.08
C LEU A 18 8.05 17.08 9.79
N ASP A 19 8.96 16.71 10.69
CA ASP A 19 9.89 17.63 11.35
C ASP A 19 10.79 18.35 10.33
N ARG A 20 11.39 17.59 9.42
CA ARG A 20 12.25 18.13 8.35
C ARG A 20 11.54 19.12 7.43
N TRP A 21 10.26 18.89 7.16
CA TRP A 21 9.42 19.74 6.30
C TRP A 21 8.47 20.64 7.09
N SER A 22 8.73 20.83 8.39
CA SER A 22 7.91 21.68 9.24
C SER A 22 7.86 23.12 8.69
N GLY A 23 6.66 23.71 8.69
CA GLY A 23 6.39 25.00 8.07
C GLY A 23 6.36 25.01 6.53
N GLN A 24 6.67 23.89 5.86
CA GLN A 24 6.60 23.75 4.39
C GLN A 24 5.42 22.88 3.93
N VAL A 25 4.71 22.24 4.86
CA VAL A 25 3.50 21.46 4.55
C VAL A 25 2.36 22.41 4.19
N GLY A 26 2.05 22.51 2.90
CA GLY A 26 1.01 23.41 2.41
C GLY A 26 -0.43 22.92 2.61
N GLU A 27 -0.66 21.60 2.63
CA GLU A 27 -2.00 21.01 2.76
C GLU A 27 -1.95 19.69 3.53
N VAL A 28 -2.98 19.44 4.35
CA VAL A 28 -3.21 18.15 5.01
C VAL A 28 -4.62 17.67 4.72
N TRP A 29 -4.73 16.42 4.29
CA TRP A 29 -5.99 15.77 3.95
C TRP A 29 -6.33 14.69 4.98
N ARG A 30 -7.58 14.63 5.45
CA ARG A 30 -8.03 13.63 6.43
C ARG A 30 -9.46 13.18 6.21
N THR A 31 -9.81 11.99 6.70
CA THR A 31 -11.19 11.48 6.66
C THR A 31 -12.11 12.31 7.56
N VAL A 32 -13.43 12.12 7.42
CA VAL A 32 -14.48 12.92 8.10
C VAL A 32 -14.33 12.97 9.63
N TYR A 33 -13.68 11.97 10.24
CA TYR A 33 -13.52 11.86 11.69
C TYR A 33 -12.25 12.52 12.24
N GLY A 34 -11.35 12.99 11.37
CA GLY A 34 -10.07 13.66 11.67
C GLY A 34 -9.69 13.90 13.14
N PRO A 35 -10.10 15.03 13.78
CA PRO A 35 -9.65 15.36 15.13
C PRO A 35 -10.22 14.42 16.19
N ARG A 36 -11.45 13.94 15.98
CA ARG A 36 -12.09 12.98 16.88
C ARG A 36 -11.37 11.64 16.80
N TYR A 37 -11.00 11.23 15.59
CA TYR A 37 -10.26 10.01 15.31
C TYR A 37 -8.88 10.04 15.97
N ALA A 38 -8.06 11.04 15.69
CA ALA A 38 -6.71 11.15 16.27
C ALA A 38 -6.75 11.11 17.80
N LYS A 39 -7.63 11.90 18.42
CA LYS A 39 -7.82 11.89 19.87
C LYS A 39 -8.30 10.54 20.41
N GLN A 40 -9.21 9.86 19.72
CA GLN A 40 -9.72 8.55 20.13
C GLN A 40 -8.66 7.46 19.99
N LEU A 41 -7.91 7.48 18.89
CA LEU A 41 -6.79 6.58 18.64
C LEU A 41 -5.71 6.76 19.72
N LEU A 42 -5.32 8.00 20.05
CA LEU A 42 -4.36 8.28 21.12
C LEU A 42 -4.85 7.81 22.50
N ARG A 43 -6.15 7.99 22.80
CA ARG A 43 -6.76 7.45 24.02
C ARG A 43 -6.73 5.93 24.04
N PHE A 44 -7.06 5.30 22.92
CA PHE A 44 -7.03 3.85 22.76
C PHE A 44 -5.61 3.32 22.99
N VAL A 45 -4.61 3.86 22.30
CA VAL A 45 -3.18 3.55 22.47
C VAL A 45 -2.74 3.71 23.95
N SER A 46 -3.14 4.82 24.59
CA SER A 46 -2.80 5.08 25.99
C SER A 46 -3.45 4.07 26.94
N ALA A 47 -4.70 3.67 26.68
CA ALA A 47 -5.42 2.68 27.48
C ALA A 47 -4.82 1.26 27.33
N GLN A 48 -4.26 0.91 26.17
CA GLN A 48 -3.55 -0.37 25.98
C GLN A 48 -2.27 -0.43 26.83
N ARG A 49 -1.48 0.65 26.81
CA ARG A 49 -0.22 0.77 27.58
C ARG A 49 -0.39 0.63 29.10
N ALA A 50 -1.56 0.98 29.63
CA ALA A 50 -1.86 0.88 31.06
C ALA A 50 -2.13 -0.56 31.55
N GLY A 51 -1.74 -1.60 30.80
CA GLY A 51 -1.85 -3.00 31.22
C GLY A 51 -3.00 -3.77 30.59
N LYS A 52 -3.53 -3.35 29.42
CA LYS A 52 -4.41 -4.17 28.57
C LYS A 52 -3.57 -4.67 27.37
N PRO A 53 -2.80 -5.76 27.49
CA PRO A 53 -1.99 -6.26 26.37
C PRO A 53 -2.86 -6.79 25.21
N GLY A 54 -2.47 -6.47 23.97
CA GLY A 54 -2.80 -7.30 22.79
C GLY A 54 -3.73 -6.74 21.71
N LEU A 55 -3.89 -5.43 21.54
CA LEU A 55 -4.75 -4.90 20.46
C LEU A 55 -4.07 -3.99 19.42
N LEU A 56 -2.81 -3.58 19.62
CA LEU A 56 -2.00 -2.98 18.55
C LEU A 56 -0.72 -3.80 18.35
N PRO A 57 -0.28 -4.05 17.10
CA PRO A 57 0.76 -5.04 16.84
C PRO A 57 2.16 -4.69 17.36
N ASP A 58 2.48 -3.42 17.62
CA ASP A 58 3.82 -3.04 18.07
C ASP A 58 3.81 -1.86 19.06
N GLU A 59 4.12 -2.12 20.32
CA GLU A 59 4.21 -1.11 21.39
C GLU A 59 5.42 -0.18 21.25
N SER A 60 6.39 -0.58 20.42
CA SER A 60 7.75 -0.02 20.38
C SER A 60 7.81 1.43 19.90
N ARG A 61 6.85 1.88 19.06
CA ARG A 61 6.86 3.23 18.45
C ARG A 61 5.60 4.08 18.61
N SER A 62 4.70 3.69 19.50
CA SER A 62 4.26 4.59 20.56
C SER A 62 4.17 6.10 20.30
N ASN A 63 5.33 6.71 20.57
CA ASN A 63 5.51 8.15 20.58
C ASN A 63 5.60 8.70 19.15
N GLU A 64 6.20 7.97 18.22
CA GLU A 64 6.29 8.39 16.82
C GLU A 64 4.90 8.56 16.20
N LEU A 65 3.97 7.62 16.44
CA LEU A 65 2.59 7.77 16.00
C LEU A 65 1.93 9.02 16.60
N ARG A 66 2.20 9.31 17.89
CA ARG A 66 1.69 10.53 18.54
C ARG A 66 2.25 11.78 17.87
N ASP A 67 3.55 11.80 17.60
CA ASP A 67 4.24 12.94 17.01
C ASP A 67 3.72 13.19 15.58
N VAL A 68 3.48 12.14 14.79
CA VAL A 68 2.84 12.24 13.47
C VAL A 68 1.43 12.81 13.57
N LEU A 69 0.60 12.31 14.49
CA LEU A 69 -0.77 12.80 14.67
C LEU A 69 -0.80 14.25 15.13
N SER A 70 0.06 14.63 16.08
CA SER A 70 0.18 16.01 16.55
C SER A 70 0.65 16.96 15.44
N ALA A 71 1.65 16.57 14.65
CA ALA A 71 2.10 17.38 13.51
C ALA A 71 0.99 17.57 12.46
N PHE A 72 0.15 16.56 12.21
CA PHE A 72 -1.02 16.72 11.35
C PHE A 72 -2.10 17.62 11.95
N GLU A 73 -2.32 17.58 13.27
CA GLU A 73 -3.24 18.48 13.97
C GLU A 73 -2.75 19.93 13.91
N ASP A 74 -1.47 20.17 14.15
CA ASP A 74 -0.86 21.50 14.08
C ASP A 74 -1.05 22.13 12.70
N VAL A 75 -0.74 21.40 11.62
CA VAL A 75 -0.96 21.90 10.25
C VAL A 75 -2.44 22.11 9.97
N TRP A 76 -3.32 21.21 10.43
CA TRP A 76 -4.75 21.38 10.25
C TRP A 76 -5.26 22.69 10.86
N ASP A 77 -4.82 23.01 12.08
CA ASP A 77 -5.26 24.17 12.84
C ASP A 77 -4.75 25.50 12.25
N THR A 78 -3.78 25.47 11.33
CA THR A 78 -3.38 26.65 10.52
C THR A 78 -4.40 27.04 9.44
N GLY A 79 -5.48 26.26 9.25
CA GLY A 79 -6.53 26.53 8.27
C GLY A 79 -6.28 25.95 6.87
N THR A 80 -5.21 25.16 6.70
CA THR A 80 -4.88 24.47 5.43
C THR A 80 -5.44 23.05 5.33
N GLY A 81 -6.18 22.62 6.37
CA GLY A 81 -6.81 21.31 6.46
C GLY A 81 -7.96 21.10 5.48
N LYS A 82 -7.97 19.97 4.77
CA LYS A 82 -9.02 19.57 3.83
C LYS A 82 -9.59 18.19 4.13
N GLN A 83 -10.89 18.04 3.95
CA GLN A 83 -11.55 16.74 4.08
C GLN A 83 -11.28 15.88 2.83
N LEU A 84 -10.75 14.69 3.06
CA LEU A 84 -10.63 13.63 2.07
C LEU A 84 -12.03 13.11 1.75
N ILE A 85 -12.32 13.02 0.46
CA ILE A 85 -13.55 12.43 -0.08
C ILE A 85 -13.13 11.44 -1.15
N VAL A 86 -13.57 10.19 -1.01
CA VAL A 86 -13.28 9.12 -1.98
C VAL A 86 -13.75 9.53 -3.38
N GLY A 87 -12.92 9.25 -4.39
CA GLY A 87 -13.13 9.63 -5.78
C GLY A 87 -12.80 11.09 -6.10
N ARG A 88 -12.42 11.93 -5.12
CA ARG A 88 -11.98 13.31 -5.37
C ARG A 88 -10.47 13.43 -5.45
N SER A 89 -10.05 14.40 -6.26
CA SER A 89 -8.66 14.86 -6.30
C SER A 89 -8.26 15.48 -4.96
N LEU A 90 -7.20 14.96 -4.38
CA LEU A 90 -6.50 15.51 -3.21
C LEU A 90 -5.39 16.48 -3.63
N PHE A 91 -4.76 16.24 -4.78
CA PHE A 91 -3.64 17.08 -5.20
C PHE A 91 -3.63 17.18 -6.71
N LYS A 92 -3.44 18.40 -7.22
CA LYS A 92 -3.17 18.65 -8.65
C LYS A 92 -2.00 19.62 -8.76
N CYS A 93 -1.01 19.27 -9.56
CA CYS A 93 0.10 20.15 -9.84
C CYS A 93 0.51 20.04 -11.32
N ALA A 94 0.77 21.19 -11.94
CA ALA A 94 1.36 21.24 -13.27
C ALA A 94 2.87 20.99 -13.16
N ILE A 95 3.39 20.05 -13.94
CA ILE A 95 4.83 19.83 -14.08
C ILE A 95 5.29 20.57 -15.35
N PRO A 96 6.54 21.09 -15.40
CA PRO A 96 7.07 21.76 -16.59
C PRO A 96 6.90 21.02 -17.93
N ASP A 97 6.85 19.68 -17.90
CA ASP A 97 6.66 18.83 -19.09
C ASP A 97 5.21 18.73 -19.58
N GLY A 98 4.30 19.58 -19.07
CA GLY A 98 2.97 19.81 -19.63
C GLY A 98 1.87 18.83 -19.21
N HIS A 99 2.21 17.71 -18.56
CA HIS A 99 1.21 16.76 -18.04
C HIS A 99 1.01 16.97 -16.54
N PRO A 100 -0.22 17.27 -16.07
CA PRO A 100 -0.47 17.45 -14.65
C PRO A 100 -0.33 16.14 -13.89
N VAL A 101 0.18 16.22 -12.66
CA VAL A 101 0.04 15.14 -11.67
C VAL A 101 -1.28 15.33 -10.94
N GLU A 102 -2.05 14.27 -10.82
CA GLU A 102 -3.25 14.21 -10.00
C GLU A 102 -3.13 13.07 -8.98
N VAL A 103 -3.51 13.33 -7.74
CA VAL A 103 -3.65 12.29 -6.71
C VAL A 103 -5.11 12.21 -6.29
N THR A 104 -5.72 11.04 -6.41
CA THR A 104 -7.13 10.79 -6.09
C THR A 104 -7.23 9.77 -4.95
N ALA A 105 -8.12 10.02 -3.99
CA ALA A 105 -8.41 9.06 -2.94
C ALA A 105 -9.30 7.92 -3.44
N TRP A 106 -8.89 6.67 -3.26
CA TRP A 106 -9.70 5.48 -3.57
C TRP A 106 -10.26 4.80 -2.32
N GLY A 107 -9.76 5.15 -1.14
CA GLY A 107 -10.28 4.68 0.14
C GLY A 107 -9.64 5.40 1.33
N PRO A 108 -9.99 5.04 2.57
CA PRO A 108 -11.05 4.08 2.91
C PRO A 108 -12.44 4.60 2.56
N ALA A 109 -13.41 3.70 2.39
CA ALA A 109 -14.81 4.09 2.23
C ALA A 109 -15.33 4.77 3.51
N ASP A 110 -16.26 5.72 3.38
CA ASP A 110 -16.84 6.45 4.52
C ASP A 110 -17.45 5.50 5.55
N ARG A 111 -18.04 4.38 5.09
CA ARG A 111 -18.62 3.36 5.96
C ARG A 111 -17.58 2.63 6.80
N ASP A 112 -16.42 2.32 6.23
CA ASP A 112 -15.36 1.64 6.96
C ASP A 112 -14.72 2.57 8.00
N ASN A 113 -14.55 3.85 7.65
CA ASN A 113 -14.15 4.90 8.59
C ASN A 113 -15.12 5.00 9.78
N GLU A 114 -16.43 5.09 9.52
CA GLU A 114 -17.45 5.15 10.59
C GLU A 114 -17.38 3.90 11.47
N ARG A 115 -17.33 2.71 10.87
CA ARG A 115 -17.27 1.44 11.60
C ARG A 115 -16.02 1.33 12.48
N HIS A 116 -14.86 1.68 11.93
CA HIS A 116 -13.59 1.65 12.65
C HIS A 116 -13.59 2.68 13.79
N ASN A 117 -14.09 3.89 13.56
CA ASN A 117 -14.25 4.92 14.58
C ASN A 117 -15.21 4.48 15.71
N GLN A 118 -16.34 3.85 15.39
CA GLN A 118 -17.23 3.25 16.38
C GLN A 118 -16.56 2.12 17.18
N ALA A 119 -15.72 1.30 16.54
CA ALA A 119 -14.95 0.27 17.23
C ALA A 119 -13.97 0.89 18.23
N LEU A 120 -13.24 1.93 17.83
CA LEU A 120 -12.35 2.68 18.72
C LEU A 120 -13.09 3.29 19.91
N VAL A 121 -14.22 3.96 19.69
CA VAL A 121 -15.02 4.54 20.79
C VAL A 121 -15.45 3.46 21.77
N ARG A 122 -15.98 2.33 21.28
CA ARG A 122 -16.38 1.21 22.15
C ARG A 122 -15.21 0.62 22.91
N ALA A 123 -14.05 0.48 22.26
CA ALA A 123 -12.85 -0.02 22.91
C ALA A 123 -12.32 0.92 24.02
N VAL A 124 -12.39 2.23 23.81
CA VAL A 124 -12.03 3.23 24.84
C VAL A 124 -13.01 3.21 26.02
N LEU A 125 -14.29 2.97 25.76
CA LEU A 125 -15.35 2.93 26.79
C LEU A 125 -15.48 1.57 27.50
N ALA A 126 -14.81 0.53 27.01
CA ALA A 126 -14.90 -0.81 27.56
C ALA A 126 -14.36 -0.87 29.00
N ARG A 127 -15.21 -1.37 29.91
CA ARG A 127 -14.92 -1.45 31.35
C ARG A 127 -13.97 -2.60 31.70
N SER A 128 -13.98 -3.66 30.91
CA SER A 128 -13.13 -4.85 31.07
C SER A 128 -12.36 -5.14 29.77
N ARG A 129 -11.49 -6.15 29.81
CA ARG A 129 -10.77 -6.62 28.61
C ARG A 129 -11.68 -7.46 27.73
N GLU A 130 -12.51 -8.30 28.34
CA GLU A 130 -13.48 -9.18 27.70
C GLU A 130 -14.54 -8.40 26.91
N ASP A 131 -14.90 -7.20 27.37
CA ASP A 131 -15.84 -6.30 26.69
C ASP A 131 -15.18 -5.46 25.59
N THR A 132 -13.85 -5.48 25.47
CA THR A 132 -13.15 -4.62 24.51
C THR A 132 -13.29 -5.22 23.11
N PRO A 133 -14.03 -4.60 22.17
CA PRO A 133 -14.12 -5.12 20.82
C PRO A 133 -12.75 -5.11 20.15
N SER A 134 -12.50 -6.11 19.31
CA SER A 134 -11.36 -6.07 18.39
C SER A 134 -11.48 -4.87 17.46
N VAL A 135 -10.41 -4.07 17.41
CA VAL A 135 -10.27 -2.96 16.47
C VAL A 135 -9.29 -3.41 15.40
N ASP A 136 -9.80 -3.61 14.20
CA ASP A 136 -8.96 -3.90 13.04
C ASP A 136 -8.51 -2.57 12.40
N PRO A 137 -7.23 -2.21 12.47
CA PRO A 137 -6.71 -0.97 11.90
C PRO A 137 -6.76 -0.94 10.37
N ASN A 138 -6.75 -2.10 9.70
CA ASN A 138 -6.79 -2.18 8.24
C ASN A 138 -8.15 -1.73 7.68
N GLN A 139 -9.20 -1.72 8.50
CA GLN A 139 -10.50 -1.15 8.12
C GLN A 139 -10.43 0.36 7.83
N ALA A 140 -9.48 1.08 8.44
CA ALA A 140 -9.26 2.50 8.16
C ALA A 140 -8.22 2.73 7.05
N SER A 141 -7.67 1.67 6.46
CA SER A 141 -6.59 1.79 5.49
C SER A 141 -7.06 2.46 4.19
N GLY A 142 -6.27 3.40 3.69
CA GLY A 142 -6.57 4.14 2.47
C GLY A 142 -5.76 3.69 1.26
N ALA A 143 -6.30 4.01 0.08
CA ALA A 143 -5.63 3.81 -1.19
C ALA A 143 -5.59 5.12 -1.99
N LEU A 144 -4.50 5.33 -2.74
CA LEU A 144 -4.26 6.54 -3.52
C LEU A 144 -3.92 6.18 -4.97
N LEU A 145 -4.65 6.76 -5.91
CA LEU A 145 -4.28 6.72 -7.33
C LEU A 145 -3.45 7.95 -7.65
N VAL A 146 -2.23 7.75 -8.13
CA VAL A 146 -1.36 8.79 -8.68
C VAL A 146 -1.42 8.70 -10.20
N GLN A 147 -1.82 9.79 -10.85
CA GLN A 147 -1.91 9.90 -12.30
C GLN A 147 -0.98 10.98 -12.83
N TRP A 148 -0.29 10.70 -13.93
CA TRP A 148 0.53 11.66 -14.69
C TRP A 148 0.40 11.37 -16.19
N GLY A 149 -0.29 12.26 -16.92
CA GLY A 149 -0.73 11.95 -18.28
C GLY A 149 -1.72 10.78 -18.28
N GLU A 150 -1.40 9.72 -19.03
CA GLU A 150 -2.12 8.44 -19.03
C GLU A 150 -1.53 7.42 -18.04
N ALA A 151 -0.35 7.70 -17.48
CA ALA A 151 0.28 6.83 -16.49
C ALA A 151 -0.47 6.87 -15.16
N ARG A 152 -0.70 5.69 -14.58
CA ARG A 152 -1.47 5.48 -13.35
C ARG A 152 -0.74 4.48 -12.46
N VAL A 153 -0.56 4.89 -11.20
CA VAL A 153 0.04 4.09 -10.14
C VAL A 153 -0.94 4.05 -8.97
N LEU A 154 -1.34 2.86 -8.55
CA LEU A 154 -2.15 2.69 -7.34
C LEU A 154 -1.26 2.30 -6.16
N LEU A 155 -1.29 3.12 -5.12
CA LEU A 155 -0.74 2.82 -3.81
C LEU A 155 -1.88 2.29 -2.94
N ALA A 156 -1.99 0.98 -2.84
CA ALA A 156 -3.21 0.33 -2.34
C ALA A 156 -3.29 0.25 -0.80
N GLY A 157 -2.19 0.55 -0.10
CA GLY A 157 -2.13 0.48 1.37
C GLY A 157 -2.48 -0.93 1.86
N ASP A 158 -3.28 -0.99 2.91
CA ASP A 158 -3.83 -2.25 3.45
C ASP A 158 -5.35 -2.30 3.31
N LEU A 159 -5.89 -1.63 2.29
CA LEU A 159 -7.34 -1.58 2.07
C LEU A 159 -7.87 -2.99 1.80
N LEU A 160 -8.91 -3.37 2.55
CA LEU A 160 -9.56 -4.68 2.44
C LEU A 160 -10.70 -4.64 1.42
N CYS A 161 -11.18 -5.80 0.95
CA CYS A 161 -12.37 -5.86 0.09
C CYS A 161 -13.67 -5.48 0.81
N GLY A 162 -13.65 -5.47 2.15
CA GLY A 162 -14.84 -5.32 2.99
C GLY A 162 -15.77 -6.53 2.88
N THR A 163 -16.98 -6.44 3.44
CA THR A 163 -18.02 -7.50 3.34
C THR A 163 -19.29 -7.03 2.62
N ARG A 164 -19.31 -5.76 2.20
CA ARG A 164 -20.48 -5.10 1.62
C ARG A 164 -20.10 -4.37 0.32
N PRO A 165 -21.08 -4.05 -0.54
CA PRO A 165 -20.81 -3.27 -1.76
C PRO A 165 -20.30 -1.85 -1.48
N ASP A 166 -20.64 -1.28 -0.32
CA ASP A 166 -20.30 0.08 0.10
C ASP A 166 -19.10 0.14 1.07
N SER A 167 -18.25 -0.90 1.06
CA SER A 167 -17.05 -1.02 1.88
C SER A 167 -15.85 -1.42 1.02
N GLY A 168 -14.64 -1.04 1.45
CA GLY A 168 -13.38 -1.55 0.94
C GLY A 168 -13.19 -1.32 -0.55
N TRP A 169 -12.49 -2.25 -1.21
CA TRP A 169 -12.34 -2.25 -2.67
C TRP A 169 -13.68 -2.29 -3.42
N ARG A 170 -14.72 -2.91 -2.86
CA ARG A 170 -16.02 -2.97 -3.52
C ARG A 170 -16.64 -1.58 -3.70
N ALA A 171 -16.45 -0.68 -2.73
CA ALA A 171 -16.87 0.71 -2.84
C ALA A 171 -16.04 1.50 -3.88
N ALA A 172 -14.79 1.11 -4.09
CA ALA A 172 -13.87 1.76 -5.01
C ALA A 172 -14.01 1.29 -6.47
N ARG A 173 -14.75 0.21 -6.75
CA ARG A 173 -14.89 -0.35 -8.11
C ARG A 173 -15.35 0.67 -9.16
N SER A 174 -16.28 1.55 -8.79
CA SER A 174 -16.79 2.59 -9.68
C SER A 174 -15.75 3.66 -10.06
N LEU A 175 -14.61 3.71 -9.34
CA LEU A 175 -13.51 4.62 -9.61
C LEU A 175 -12.54 4.07 -10.67
N ALA A 176 -12.57 2.77 -10.92
CA ALA A 176 -11.71 2.12 -11.92
C ALA A 176 -12.27 2.31 -13.33
N ASP A 177 -11.97 3.46 -13.93
CA ASP A 177 -12.45 3.82 -15.26
C ASP A 177 -11.50 3.41 -16.41
N ARG A 178 -10.22 3.11 -16.10
CA ARG A 178 -9.19 2.69 -17.07
C ARG A 178 -8.08 1.87 -16.39
N PRO A 179 -7.22 1.20 -17.16
CA PRO A 179 -6.11 0.42 -16.62
C PRO A 179 -5.16 1.23 -15.73
N VAL A 180 -4.55 0.54 -14.76
CA VAL A 180 -3.53 1.05 -13.84
C VAL A 180 -2.23 0.33 -14.11
N GLN A 181 -1.16 1.02 -14.49
CA GLN A 181 0.07 0.35 -14.94
C GLN A 181 0.82 -0.35 -13.81
N VAL A 182 0.87 0.28 -12.63
CA VAL A 182 1.60 -0.23 -11.47
C VAL A 182 0.69 -0.24 -10.25
N VAL A 183 0.62 -1.36 -9.56
CA VAL A 183 -0.11 -1.50 -8.29
C VAL A 183 0.88 -1.95 -7.23
N ASN A 184 1.03 -1.17 -6.15
CA ASN A 184 1.53 -1.72 -4.90
C ASN A 184 0.38 -2.53 -4.29
N VAL A 185 0.54 -3.84 -4.20
CA VAL A 185 -0.55 -4.77 -3.86
C VAL A 185 -0.94 -4.59 -2.40
N ALA A 186 -2.25 -4.52 -2.16
CA ALA A 186 -2.79 -4.21 -0.85
C ALA A 186 -2.43 -5.25 0.20
N HIS A 187 -2.17 -4.79 1.43
CA HIS A 187 -2.07 -5.61 2.63
C HIS A 187 -1.20 -6.86 2.43
N HIS A 188 0.00 -6.63 1.90
CA HIS A 188 1.04 -7.63 1.65
C HIS A 188 0.59 -8.78 0.71
N ALA A 189 -0.40 -8.54 -0.15
CA ALA A 189 -1.11 -9.55 -0.93
C ALA A 189 -1.79 -10.62 -0.05
N SER A 190 -2.59 -10.15 0.91
CA SER A 190 -3.56 -10.99 1.61
C SER A 190 -4.78 -11.27 0.72
N GLU A 191 -5.41 -12.43 0.94
CA GLU A 191 -6.58 -12.86 0.18
C GLU A 191 -7.77 -11.91 0.40
N GLU A 192 -7.93 -11.41 1.63
CA GLU A 192 -9.01 -10.50 2.02
C GLU A 192 -8.87 -9.09 1.40
N ALA A 193 -7.71 -8.78 0.83
CA ALA A 193 -7.41 -7.51 0.17
C ALA A 193 -7.36 -7.60 -1.36
N HIS A 194 -7.64 -8.78 -1.94
CA HIS A 194 -7.71 -8.97 -3.39
C HIS A 194 -9.16 -9.00 -3.90
N ASP A 195 -9.54 -7.98 -4.67
CA ASP A 195 -10.84 -7.92 -5.34
C ASP A 195 -10.68 -8.28 -6.82
N GLU A 196 -11.07 -9.50 -7.20
CA GLU A 196 -10.86 -10.05 -8.56
C GLU A 196 -11.48 -9.18 -9.66
N GLU A 197 -12.68 -8.64 -9.41
CA GLU A 197 -13.38 -7.80 -10.38
C GLU A 197 -12.65 -6.48 -10.60
N LEU A 198 -12.26 -5.80 -9.52
CA LEU A 198 -11.45 -4.59 -9.59
C LEU A 198 -10.10 -4.85 -10.26
N TRP A 199 -9.45 -5.97 -9.93
CA TRP A 199 -8.17 -6.36 -10.52
C TRP A 199 -8.29 -6.54 -12.04
N GLY A 200 -9.37 -7.18 -12.50
CA GLY A 200 -9.69 -7.28 -13.93
C GLY A 200 -9.92 -5.94 -14.62
N MET A 201 -10.60 -4.99 -13.95
CA MET A 201 -10.81 -3.63 -14.47
C MET A 201 -9.49 -2.83 -14.56
N MET A 202 -8.63 -2.95 -13.55
CA MET A 202 -7.33 -2.28 -13.50
C MET A 202 -6.31 -2.87 -14.47
N ALA A 203 -6.39 -4.18 -14.73
CA ALA A 203 -5.50 -4.92 -15.63
C ALA A 203 -4.01 -4.52 -15.49
N PRO A 204 -3.41 -4.66 -14.29
CA PRO A 204 -2.11 -4.08 -14.02
C PRO A 204 -0.98 -4.74 -14.80
N GLN A 205 -0.02 -3.93 -15.26
CA GLN A 205 1.18 -4.45 -15.94
C GLN A 205 2.19 -4.98 -14.93
N LEU A 206 2.31 -4.30 -13.78
CA LEU A 206 3.24 -4.61 -12.70
C LEU A 206 2.54 -4.58 -11.33
N ALA A 207 2.61 -5.70 -10.61
CA ALA A 207 2.21 -5.83 -9.23
C ALA A 207 3.45 -5.87 -8.32
N ILE A 208 3.53 -4.95 -7.36
CA ILE A 208 4.61 -4.88 -6.37
C ILE A 208 4.06 -5.35 -5.03
N VAL A 209 4.51 -6.50 -4.55
CA VAL A 209 4.16 -7.03 -3.24
C VAL A 209 5.24 -6.65 -2.23
N THR A 210 4.83 -6.14 -1.08
CA THR A 210 5.71 -5.74 0.03
C THR A 210 5.43 -6.61 1.26
N PRO A 211 5.92 -7.87 1.36
CA PRO A 211 5.59 -8.76 2.47
C PRO A 211 6.09 -8.30 3.83
N PHE A 212 5.55 -8.91 4.90
CA PHE A 212 6.24 -8.92 6.19
C PHE A 212 7.65 -9.51 6.04
N LYS A 213 8.63 -8.92 6.72
CA LYS A 213 10.01 -9.39 6.67
C LYS A 213 10.09 -10.85 7.13
N GLY A 214 10.50 -11.73 6.22
CA GLY A 214 10.61 -13.16 6.48
C GLY A 214 9.27 -13.82 6.80
N ALA A 215 8.19 -13.41 6.11
CA ALA A 215 6.85 -13.97 6.27
C ALA A 215 6.86 -15.52 6.31
N VAL A 216 6.15 -16.09 7.29
CA VAL A 216 6.06 -17.54 7.53
C VAL A 216 4.62 -18.02 7.74
N GLY A 217 4.40 -19.31 7.49
CA GLY A 217 3.16 -19.99 7.83
C GLY A 217 1.96 -19.38 7.12
N LYS A 218 1.05 -18.77 7.90
CA LYS A 218 -0.18 -18.15 7.38
C LYS A 218 -0.03 -16.66 7.03
N GLN A 219 1.14 -16.05 7.28
CA GLN A 219 1.37 -14.65 6.96
C GLN A 219 1.34 -14.44 5.43
N PRO A 220 0.73 -13.35 4.95
CA PRO A 220 0.76 -13.02 3.53
C PRO A 220 2.18 -12.62 3.07
N PRO A 221 2.51 -12.86 1.79
CA PRO A 221 1.68 -13.49 0.78
C PRO A 221 1.67 -15.01 0.89
N ARG A 222 0.53 -15.63 0.52
CA ARG A 222 0.45 -17.08 0.27
C ARG A 222 0.84 -17.41 -1.17
N PRO A 223 1.42 -18.60 -1.46
CA PRO A 223 1.79 -19.00 -2.82
C PRO A 223 0.63 -18.90 -3.81
N GLU A 224 -0.58 -19.27 -3.40
CA GLU A 224 -1.78 -19.22 -4.23
C GLU A 224 -2.11 -17.80 -4.67
N MET A 225 -1.93 -16.81 -3.78
CA MET A 225 -2.16 -15.42 -4.12
C MET A 225 -1.12 -14.92 -5.14
N ILE A 226 0.15 -15.28 -4.97
CA ILE A 226 1.20 -14.93 -5.93
C ILE A 226 0.90 -15.52 -7.32
N LYS A 227 0.39 -16.75 -7.40
CA LYS A 227 -0.06 -17.34 -8.68
C LYS A 227 -1.15 -16.51 -9.34
N THR A 228 -2.19 -16.16 -8.59
CA THR A 228 -3.31 -15.35 -9.09
C THR A 228 -2.82 -14.02 -9.65
N LEU A 229 -1.88 -13.35 -8.95
CA LEU A 229 -1.28 -12.10 -9.45
C LEU A 229 -0.44 -12.33 -10.72
N CYS A 230 0.38 -13.40 -10.75
CA CYS A 230 1.19 -13.80 -11.91
C CYS A 230 0.36 -14.17 -13.15
N ALA A 231 -0.91 -14.56 -12.98
CA ALA A 231 -1.78 -14.92 -14.09
C ALA A 231 -2.15 -13.71 -14.99
N SER A 232 -2.04 -12.49 -14.45
CA SER A 232 -2.52 -11.27 -15.10
C SER A 232 -1.53 -10.11 -15.11
N SER A 233 -0.46 -10.17 -14.31
CA SER A 233 0.55 -9.11 -14.21
C SER A 233 1.95 -9.68 -14.01
N ALA A 234 2.97 -8.87 -14.31
CA ALA A 234 4.31 -9.17 -13.84
C ALA A 234 4.38 -8.91 -12.32
N VAL A 235 4.92 -9.86 -11.55
CA VAL A 235 4.98 -9.74 -10.09
C VAL A 235 6.41 -9.52 -9.62
N VAL A 236 6.58 -8.53 -8.74
CA VAL A 236 7.82 -8.28 -8.01
C VAL A 236 7.52 -8.32 -6.52
N ILE A 237 8.36 -9.02 -5.76
CA ILE A 237 8.26 -9.12 -4.30
C ILE A 237 9.51 -8.47 -3.71
N THR A 238 9.34 -7.48 -2.82
CA THR A 238 10.47 -6.72 -2.26
C THR A 238 11.31 -7.55 -1.30
N SER A 239 10.67 -8.40 -0.50
CA SER A 239 11.32 -9.26 0.50
C SER A 239 10.72 -10.67 0.38
N PRO A 240 11.45 -11.65 -0.18
CA PRO A 240 10.93 -12.99 -0.41
C PRO A 240 10.41 -13.62 0.90
N PRO A 241 9.23 -14.27 0.89
CA PRO A 241 8.76 -15.04 2.03
C PRO A 241 9.63 -16.28 2.24
N LYS A 242 9.62 -16.89 3.45
CA LYS A 242 10.51 -18.05 3.72
C LYS A 242 10.21 -19.26 2.84
N TRP A 243 8.97 -19.42 2.40
CA TRP A 243 8.58 -20.50 1.50
C TRP A 243 9.13 -20.30 0.07
N ALA A 244 9.82 -19.19 -0.24
CA ALA A 244 10.37 -18.93 -1.56
C ALA A 244 11.40 -19.97 -2.03
N GLU A 245 12.10 -20.63 -1.11
CA GLU A 245 13.00 -21.76 -1.42
C GLU A 245 12.22 -22.97 -1.97
N GLU A 246 10.94 -23.07 -1.64
CA GLU A 246 10.02 -24.13 -2.04
C GLU A 246 9.07 -23.67 -3.16
N ALA A 247 9.29 -22.49 -3.76
CA ALA A 247 8.40 -21.91 -4.76
C ALA A 247 8.02 -22.88 -5.89
N ALA A 248 8.96 -23.70 -6.35
CA ALA A 248 8.73 -24.70 -7.41
C ALA A 248 7.70 -25.77 -7.00
N GLN A 249 7.64 -26.17 -5.73
CA GLN A 249 6.61 -27.09 -5.23
C GLN A 249 5.22 -26.48 -5.32
N HIS A 250 5.16 -25.15 -5.24
CA HIS A 250 3.98 -24.38 -5.49
C HIS A 250 3.85 -23.96 -6.94
N GLY A 251 4.52 -24.54 -7.94
CA GLY A 251 4.36 -24.13 -9.35
C GLY A 251 4.67 -22.64 -9.62
N LEU A 252 5.61 -22.08 -8.84
CA LEU A 252 6.11 -20.73 -8.97
C LEU A 252 7.62 -20.77 -9.23
N ARG A 253 8.10 -19.82 -10.01
CA ARG A 253 9.52 -19.64 -10.30
C ARG A 253 9.97 -18.25 -9.84
N VAL A 254 11.01 -18.23 -9.00
CA VAL A 254 11.74 -17.02 -8.66
C VAL A 254 12.72 -16.71 -9.80
N VAL A 255 12.56 -15.55 -10.42
CA VAL A 255 13.46 -15.03 -11.44
C VAL A 255 14.35 -13.99 -10.78
N PRO A 256 15.65 -14.26 -10.59
CA PRO A 256 16.57 -13.27 -10.04
C PRO A 256 16.52 -11.99 -10.86
N ALA A 257 16.65 -10.83 -10.21
CA ALA A 257 16.94 -9.59 -10.92
C ALA A 257 18.20 -9.84 -11.74
N ALA A 258 18.09 -9.88 -13.06
CA ALA A 258 19.21 -10.26 -13.92
C ALA A 258 20.43 -9.44 -13.51
N GLY A 259 21.51 -10.11 -13.07
CA GLY A 259 22.81 -9.46 -12.96
C GLY A 259 23.13 -8.79 -14.30
N PRO A 260 24.00 -7.76 -14.34
CA PRO A 260 24.33 -7.06 -15.59
C PRO A 260 24.80 -8.08 -16.64
N SER A 261 23.90 -8.51 -17.52
CA SER A 261 24.16 -9.55 -18.50
C SER A 261 23.38 -9.26 -19.77
N THR A 262 24.19 -9.22 -20.81
CA THR A 262 23.98 -9.28 -22.26
C THR A 262 22.53 -9.22 -22.76
N PRO A 263 22.21 -8.29 -23.69
CA PRO A 263 20.86 -8.13 -24.22
C PRO A 263 20.32 -9.44 -24.81
N PRO A 264 19.02 -9.75 -24.61
CA PRO A 264 18.41 -10.99 -25.10
C PRO A 264 18.42 -11.06 -26.63
N ARG A 265 18.59 -12.27 -27.18
CA ARG A 265 18.50 -12.52 -28.63
C ARG A 265 17.03 -12.30 -29.10
N PRO A 266 16.78 -11.66 -30.25
CA PRO A 266 15.43 -11.19 -30.63
C PRO A 266 14.35 -12.22 -30.96
N SER A 267 14.55 -13.53 -30.74
CA SER A 267 13.69 -14.57 -31.36
C SER A 267 12.93 -15.48 -30.40
N GLU A 268 13.05 -15.36 -29.09
CA GLU A 268 12.33 -16.23 -28.17
C GLU A 268 11.58 -15.44 -27.10
N VAL A 269 10.37 -15.93 -26.81
CA VAL A 269 9.46 -15.51 -25.73
C VAL A 269 8.37 -14.49 -26.13
N LYS A 270 7.26 -15.00 -26.70
CA LYS A 270 5.93 -14.40 -26.57
C LYS A 270 5.38 -14.69 -25.17
N LEU A 271 5.88 -14.02 -24.13
CA LEU A 271 5.24 -14.03 -22.81
C LEU A 271 4.36 -12.79 -22.67
N LYS A 272 3.22 -12.96 -21.99
CA LYS A 272 2.43 -11.86 -21.42
C LYS A 272 3.28 -10.94 -20.51
N ASN A 273 4.45 -11.41 -20.05
CA ASN A 273 5.45 -10.68 -19.26
C ASN A 273 6.44 -9.81 -20.09
N ALA A 274 6.14 -9.50 -21.35
CA ALA A 274 6.97 -8.61 -22.18
C ALA A 274 7.16 -7.20 -21.56
N ALA A 275 6.24 -6.78 -20.68
CA ALA A 275 6.27 -5.46 -20.03
C ALA A 275 7.59 -5.16 -19.28
N LEU A 276 8.26 -6.19 -18.73
CA LEU A 276 9.52 -6.02 -17.98
C LEU A 276 10.77 -6.51 -18.72
N ALA A 277 10.61 -7.15 -19.88
CA ALA A 277 11.74 -7.74 -20.61
C ALA A 277 12.74 -6.64 -21.03
N GLY A 278 13.98 -6.71 -20.54
CA GLY A 278 15.02 -5.72 -20.82
C GLY A 278 14.93 -4.41 -20.01
N HIS A 279 13.94 -4.28 -19.11
CA HIS A 279 13.72 -3.05 -18.32
C HIS A 279 14.15 -3.17 -16.86
N ALA A 280 14.33 -4.39 -16.33
CA ALA A 280 14.74 -4.63 -14.96
C ALA A 280 16.27 -4.57 -14.81
N THR A 281 16.78 -3.68 -13.95
CA THR A 281 18.21 -3.60 -13.61
C THR A 281 18.43 -3.69 -12.10
N PRO A 282 19.49 -4.33 -11.61
CA PRO A 282 19.82 -4.32 -10.19
C PRO A 282 20.21 -2.91 -9.73
N ALA A 283 19.86 -2.54 -8.50
CA ALA A 283 20.30 -1.29 -7.87
C ALA A 283 21.81 -1.32 -7.55
N PRO A 284 22.49 -0.16 -7.51
CA PRO A 284 23.82 -0.06 -6.91
C PRO A 284 23.76 -0.55 -5.44
N SER A 285 24.71 -1.37 -5.01
CA SER A 285 24.66 -2.14 -3.76
C SER A 285 24.77 -1.30 -2.48
N THR A 286 23.72 -0.57 -2.10
CA THR A 286 23.81 0.38 -0.97
C THR A 286 22.77 0.22 0.13
N SER A 287 21.80 -0.70 0.04
CA SER A 287 20.86 -0.93 1.15
C SER A 287 20.61 -2.40 1.45
N ALA A 288 20.50 -2.72 2.75
CA ALA A 288 20.12 -4.04 3.25
C ALA A 288 18.61 -4.34 3.09
N PHE A 289 17.86 -3.46 2.42
CA PHE A 289 16.41 -3.53 2.32
C PHE A 289 15.97 -3.74 0.88
N GLY A 290 15.02 -4.65 0.69
CA GLY A 290 14.35 -4.86 -0.58
C GLY A 290 13.52 -3.64 -0.98
N ALA A 291 13.77 -3.10 -2.16
CA ALA A 291 13.01 -1.98 -2.72
C ALA A 291 12.86 -2.12 -4.23
N VAL A 292 11.84 -1.46 -4.76
CA VAL A 292 11.51 -1.44 -6.18
C VAL A 292 11.30 0.00 -6.60
N ALA A 293 12.03 0.44 -7.62
CA ALA A 293 11.78 1.72 -8.28
C ALA A 293 11.28 1.49 -9.70
N VAL A 294 10.24 2.21 -10.10
CA VAL A 294 9.64 2.08 -11.43
C VAL A 294 9.64 3.44 -12.10
N ALA A 295 10.17 3.49 -13.32
CA ALA A 295 10.07 4.65 -14.19
C ALA A 295 9.01 4.38 -15.26
N LEU A 296 8.01 5.26 -15.32
CA LEU A 296 6.98 5.31 -16.36
C LEU A 296 7.25 6.53 -17.25
N ASP A 297 6.78 6.50 -18.50
CA ASP A 297 6.52 7.74 -19.24
C ASP A 297 5.07 8.18 -19.11
N HIS A 298 4.72 9.37 -19.64
CA HIS A 298 3.38 9.93 -19.55
C HIS A 298 2.29 9.10 -20.25
N THR A 299 2.65 8.10 -21.07
CA THR A 299 1.69 7.16 -21.70
C THR A 299 1.43 5.92 -20.83
N GLY A 300 2.11 5.83 -19.67
CA GLY A 300 2.09 4.66 -18.82
C GLY A 300 3.05 3.55 -19.24
N LYS A 301 3.87 3.75 -20.28
CA LYS A 301 4.83 2.70 -20.66
C LYS A 301 5.90 2.59 -19.57
N ILE A 302 6.08 1.38 -19.04
CA ILE A 302 7.22 1.06 -18.15
C ILE A 302 8.52 1.20 -18.93
N ARG A 303 9.36 2.15 -18.52
CA ARG A 303 10.67 2.43 -19.11
C ARG A 303 11.79 1.70 -18.40
N ARG A 304 11.67 1.56 -17.09
CA ARG A 304 12.68 0.93 -16.24
C ARG A 304 12.06 0.42 -14.95
N VAL A 305 12.54 -0.73 -14.49
CA VAL A 305 12.33 -1.22 -13.13
C VAL A 305 13.69 -1.46 -12.50
N VAL A 306 13.88 -0.98 -11.29
CA VAL A 306 15.11 -1.21 -10.52
C VAL A 306 14.76 -2.01 -9.30
N LEU A 307 15.43 -3.16 -9.14
CA LEU A 307 15.25 -4.06 -7.99
C LEU A 307 16.48 -3.94 -7.10
N SER A 308 16.29 -3.65 -5.81
CA SER A 308 17.39 -3.59 -4.84
C SER A 308 17.40 -4.79 -3.91
N SER A 309 18.60 -5.18 -3.47
CA SER A 309 18.80 -6.19 -2.42
C SER A 309 18.08 -7.50 -2.73
N GLU A 310 17.12 -7.89 -1.86
CA GLU A 310 16.35 -9.13 -1.91
C GLU A 310 15.16 -9.10 -2.88
N ALA A 311 14.89 -7.96 -3.53
CA ALA A 311 13.73 -7.84 -4.41
C ALA A 311 13.84 -8.78 -5.63
N THR A 312 12.82 -9.62 -5.83
CA THR A 312 12.82 -10.68 -6.84
C THR A 312 11.59 -10.59 -7.73
N ARG A 313 11.74 -11.03 -8.99
CA ARG A 313 10.62 -11.20 -9.91
C ARG A 313 10.07 -12.62 -9.79
N TRP A 314 8.77 -12.76 -9.96
CA TRP A 314 8.07 -14.03 -9.82
C TRP A 314 7.25 -14.35 -11.06
N GLU A 315 7.16 -15.64 -11.38
CA GLU A 315 6.39 -16.17 -12.49
C GLU A 315 5.66 -17.44 -12.05
N ALA A 316 4.46 -17.67 -12.58
CA ALA A 316 3.78 -18.95 -12.43
C ALA A 316 4.19 -19.90 -13.57
N ASP A 317 4.24 -21.20 -13.26
CA ASP A 317 4.42 -22.21 -14.29
C ASP A 317 3.25 -22.18 -15.29
N PRO A 318 3.51 -22.47 -16.58
CA PRO A 318 2.43 -22.58 -17.56
C PRO A 318 1.48 -23.72 -17.16
N VAL A 319 0.17 -23.42 -17.16
CA VAL A 319 -0.92 -24.40 -16.96
C VAL A 319 -1.03 -25.33 -18.15
#